data_AF-A0A972GHB8-F1
#
_entry.id   AF-A0A972GHB8-F1
#
_cell.length_a   1.000
_cell.length_b   1.000
_cell.length_c   1.000
_cell.angle_alpha   90.00
_cell.angle_beta   90.00
_cell.angle_gamma   90.00
#
_symmetry.space_group_name_H-M   'P 1'
#
loop_
_entity.id
_entity.type
_entity.pdbx_description
1 polymer ?
#
loop_
_entity_poly.entity_id
_entity_poly.type
_entity_poly.pdbx_seq_one_letter_code
_entity_poly.pdbx_strand_id
1 'polypeptide(L)'
;MNSSVFTVAANADAWVLIGPDQNGPIIRITSAMDDQSKMEFAQFGITAVPNRLVFRALEIVAASFFGPAPGMRLIFRDILAGSRAEARLTQYELIARHDHILNVIKLFGRSQGLRVCNSFLDIRRGSFDTLIDLA
;
A
#
# COMPACT_ATOMS: atom_id res chain seq x y z
N MET A 1 2.72 1.32 26.51
CA MET A 1 1.87 1.36 25.29
C MET A 1 2.68 2.06 24.21
N ASN A 2 3.23 1.34 23.23
CA ASN A 2 3.90 1.97 22.09
C ASN A 2 2.82 2.42 21.10
N SER A 3 2.49 3.71 21.12
CA SER A 3 1.67 4.31 20.07
C SER A 3 2.49 4.31 18.79
N SER A 4 2.14 3.42 17.86
CA SER A 4 2.58 3.49 16.47
C SER A 4 2.06 4.80 15.85
N VAL A 5 2.92 5.81 15.73
CA VAL A 5 2.54 7.12 15.20
C VAL A 5 2.64 7.09 13.68
N PHE A 6 1.51 7.39 13.02
CA PHE A 6 1.49 7.69 11.59
C PHE A 6 1.78 9.18 11.39
N THR A 7 2.60 9.50 10.40
CA THR A 7 2.90 10.87 9.98
C THR A 7 2.30 11.10 8.60
N VAL A 8 1.49 12.14 8.46
CA VAL A 8 1.03 12.63 7.15
C VAL A 8 1.88 13.85 6.80
N ALA A 9 2.44 13.85 5.59
CA ALA A 9 3.14 14.98 5.04
C ALA A 9 2.61 15.27 3.63
N ALA A 10 2.59 16.55 3.27
CA ALA A 10 2.45 17.01 1.91
C ALA A 10 3.79 17.61 1.49
N ASN A 11 4.30 17.20 0.33
CA ASN A 11 5.40 17.91 -0.34
C ASN A 11 4.88 18.55 -1.64
N ALA A 12 5.76 19.14 -2.45
CA ALA A 12 5.35 19.88 -3.64
C ALA A 12 4.54 19.04 -4.65
N ASP A 13 4.73 17.72 -4.67
CA ASP A 13 4.24 16.85 -5.73
C ASP A 13 3.30 15.74 -5.23
N ALA A 14 3.29 15.43 -3.93
CA ALA A 14 2.56 14.31 -3.39
C ALA A 14 2.13 14.46 -1.92
N TRP A 15 1.01 13.82 -1.62
CA TRP A 15 0.65 13.41 -0.28
C TRP A 15 1.40 12.13 0.09
N VAL A 16 1.93 12.09 1.30
CA VAL A 16 2.70 10.96 1.82
C VAL A 16 2.19 10.62 3.22
N LEU A 17 1.71 9.39 3.39
CA LEU A 17 1.50 8.79 4.70
C LEU A 17 2.69 7.87 5.01
N ILE A 18 3.30 8.05 6.18
CA ILE A 18 4.34 7.18 6.72
C ILE A 18 3.83 6.56 8.02
N GLY A 19 3.71 5.24 8.05
CA GLY A 19 3.40 4.43 9.23
C GLY A 19 4.65 4.05 10.04
N PRO A 20 4.47 3.42 11.20
CA PRO A 20 5.45 3.43 12.29
C PRO A 20 6.80 2.76 12.00
N ASP A 21 7.85 3.35 12.57
CA ASP A 21 9.25 2.91 12.69
C ASP A 21 9.68 3.16 14.17
N GLN A 22 10.39 2.28 14.89
CA GLN A 22 11.86 2.22 15.05
C GLN A 22 12.34 0.75 15.10
N ASN A 23 12.50 0.14 13.91
CA ASN A 23 12.74 -1.29 13.60
C ASN A 23 11.48 -2.17 13.41
N GLY A 24 10.32 -1.55 13.23
CA GLY A 24 9.09 -2.21 12.76
C GLY A 24 8.88 -2.06 11.24
N PRO A 25 7.88 -2.72 10.65
CA PRO A 25 7.64 -2.63 9.22
C PRO A 25 7.02 -1.27 8.86
N ILE A 26 7.68 -0.55 7.97
CA ILE A 26 7.23 0.77 7.49
C ILE A 26 6.00 0.57 6.58
N ILE A 27 5.12 1.57 6.53
CA ILE A 27 4.08 1.66 5.51
C ILE A 27 4.25 3.03 4.87
N ARG A 28 4.45 3.09 3.56
CA ARG A 28 4.45 4.34 2.83
C ARG A 28 3.35 4.31 1.80
N ILE A 29 2.40 5.25 1.90
CA ILE A 29 1.35 5.45 0.91
C ILE A 29 1.54 6.82 0.31
N THR A 30 1.63 6.90 -1.01
CA THR A 30 1.78 8.16 -1.74
C THR A 30 0.71 8.32 -2.79
N SER A 31 0.16 9.52 -2.91
CA SER A 31 -0.70 9.93 -4.01
C SER A 31 -0.23 11.29 -4.49
N ALA A 32 -0.13 11.48 -5.81
CA ALA A 32 0.27 12.77 -6.34
C ALA A 32 -0.82 13.81 -6.03
N MET A 33 -0.43 15.08 -5.89
CA MET A 33 -1.42 16.13 -5.59
C MET A 33 -2.40 16.37 -6.75
N ASP A 34 -1.95 16.16 -7.98
CA ASP A 34 -2.67 16.42 -9.23
C ASP A 34 -3.17 15.15 -9.95
N ASP A 35 -2.63 13.97 -9.62
CA ASP A 35 -3.01 12.69 -10.22
C ASP A 35 -3.77 11.80 -9.21
N GLN A 36 -5.10 11.88 -9.30
CA GLN A 36 -6.03 11.05 -8.53
C GLN A 36 -6.27 9.68 -9.17
N SER A 37 -5.65 9.37 -10.32
CA SER A 37 -5.83 8.08 -10.99
C SER A 37 -5.02 6.96 -10.35
N LYS A 38 -4.07 7.29 -9.47
CA LYS A 38 -3.21 6.29 -8.84
C LYS A 38 -2.82 6.60 -7.40
N MET A 39 -2.57 5.54 -6.66
CA MET A 39 -1.98 5.55 -5.33
C MET A 39 -0.91 4.48 -5.23
N GLU A 40 0.21 4.82 -4.61
CA GLU A 40 1.36 3.95 -4.56
C GLU A 40 1.63 3.49 -3.13
N PHE A 41 1.88 2.21 -3.00
CA PHE A 41 2.12 1.46 -1.79
C PHE A 41 3.59 1.05 -1.82
N ALA A 42 4.37 1.62 -0.92
CA ALA A 42 5.81 1.43 -0.82
C ALA A 42 6.24 1.14 0.63
N GLN A 43 7.47 0.65 0.78
CA GLN A 43 8.18 0.35 2.01
C GLN A 43 7.42 -0.55 2.99
N PHE A 44 6.46 -1.34 2.51
CA PHE A 44 5.75 -2.34 3.30
C PHE A 44 6.75 -3.35 3.83
N GLY A 45 7.11 -3.26 5.11
CA GLY A 45 8.05 -4.21 5.72
C GLY A 45 7.59 -5.64 5.45
N ILE A 46 8.44 -6.37 4.74
CA ILE A 46 8.08 -7.37 3.73
C ILE A 46 7.33 -8.61 4.27
N THR A 47 7.19 -8.79 5.59
CA THR A 47 6.48 -9.96 6.18
C THR A 47 5.75 -9.69 7.48
N ALA A 48 5.73 -8.45 7.98
CA ALA A 48 5.34 -8.21 9.38
C ALA A 48 4.30 -7.11 9.59
N VAL A 49 3.83 -6.41 8.54
CA VAL A 49 2.84 -5.35 8.75
C VAL A 49 1.53 -5.99 9.21
N PRO A 50 1.08 -5.77 10.46
CA PRO A 50 -0.18 -6.32 10.93
C PRO A 50 -1.35 -5.71 10.16
N ASN A 51 -2.38 -6.49 9.83
CA ASN A 51 -3.59 -6.01 9.11
C ASN A 51 -4.15 -4.71 9.69
N ARG A 52 -4.16 -4.59 11.03
CA ARG A 52 -4.63 -3.38 11.73
C ARG A 52 -3.86 -2.11 11.35
N LEU A 53 -2.56 -2.20 11.05
CA LEU A 53 -1.77 -1.04 10.62
C LEU A 53 -2.07 -0.67 9.18
N VAL A 54 -2.21 -1.66 8.28
CA VAL A 54 -2.62 -1.40 6.89
C VAL A 54 -4.02 -0.77 6.88
N PHE A 55 -4.96 -1.32 7.65
CA PHE A 55 -6.31 -0.79 7.75
C PHE A 55 -6.30 0.64 8.31
N ARG A 56 -5.55 0.90 9.39
CA ARG A 56 -5.42 2.24 9.97
C ARG A 56 -4.79 3.22 8.99
N ALA A 57 -3.82 2.78 8.21
CA ALA A 57 -3.20 3.61 7.18
C ALA A 57 -4.24 4.06 6.13
N LEU A 58 -5.07 3.12 5.66
CA LEU A 58 -6.14 3.41 4.71
C LEU A 58 -7.19 4.38 5.29
N GLU A 59 -7.57 4.23 6.55
CA GLU A 59 -8.46 5.18 7.24
C GLU A 59 -7.87 6.60 7.27
N ILE A 60 -6.58 6.72 7.62
CA ILE A 60 -5.92 8.03 7.68
C ILE A 60 -5.81 8.63 6.28
N VAL A 61 -5.45 7.83 5.28
CA VAL A 61 -5.39 8.27 3.88
C VAL A 61 -6.76 8.79 3.42
N ALA A 62 -7.83 8.02 3.61
CA ALA A 62 -9.19 8.44 3.23
C ALA A 62 -9.66 9.71 3.96
N ALA A 63 -9.19 9.94 5.18
CA ALA A 63 -9.53 11.14 5.96
C ALA A 63 -8.64 12.36 5.65
N SER A 64 -7.42 12.16 5.15
CA SER A 64 -6.39 13.21 5.08
C SER A 64 -6.07 13.67 3.67
N PHE A 65 -6.23 12.83 2.65
CA PHE A 65 -6.03 13.19 1.24
C PHE A 65 -6.81 12.24 0.30
N PHE A 66 -6.49 12.22 -1.00
CA PHE A 66 -7.19 11.36 -1.97
C PHE A 66 -7.03 9.89 -1.63
N GLY A 67 -8.08 9.33 -1.02
CA GLY A 67 -8.17 7.93 -0.65
C GLY A 67 -8.47 7.00 -1.84
N PRO A 68 -8.41 5.67 -1.61
CA PRO A 68 -8.86 4.69 -2.59
C PRO A 68 -10.27 5.05 -3.12
N ALA A 69 -10.40 5.14 -4.45
CA ALA A 69 -11.63 5.56 -5.11
C ALA A 69 -11.89 4.73 -6.38
N PRO A 70 -13.13 4.68 -6.90
CA PRO A 70 -13.42 3.99 -8.16
C PRO A 70 -12.59 4.54 -9.32
N GLY A 71 -12.09 3.65 -10.17
CA GLY A 71 -11.21 3.99 -11.30
C GLY A 71 -9.75 4.22 -10.90
N MET A 72 -9.41 4.21 -9.61
CA MET A 72 -8.05 4.40 -9.14
C MET A 72 -7.22 3.11 -9.26
N ARG A 73 -5.96 3.27 -9.64
CA ARG A 73 -4.94 2.21 -9.65
C ARG A 73 -4.13 2.21 -8.36
N LEU A 74 -4.01 1.06 -7.72
CA LEU A 74 -3.11 0.84 -6.58
C LEU A 74 -1.84 0.15 -7.07
N ILE A 75 -0.70 0.81 -6.90
CA ILE A 75 0.61 0.33 -7.35
C ILE A 75 1.45 -0.07 -6.15
N PHE A 76 1.84 -1.34 -6.03
CA PHE A 76 2.69 -1.84 -4.97
C PHE A 76 4.14 -1.93 -5.46
N ARG A 77 5.04 -1.05 -5.03
CA ARG A 77 6.38 -0.88 -5.65
C ARG A 77 7.54 -1.67 -5.03
N ASP A 78 7.38 -2.20 -3.83
CA ASP A 78 8.48 -2.85 -3.08
C ASP A 78 8.38 -4.38 -3.01
N ILE A 79 8.01 -5.00 -4.13
CA ILE A 79 8.02 -6.45 -4.24
C ILE A 79 9.45 -6.95 -4.52
N LEU A 80 10.33 -6.10 -5.07
CA LEU A 80 11.69 -6.53 -5.47
C LEU A 80 12.86 -5.72 -4.87
N ALA A 81 12.64 -4.72 -4.01
CA ALA A 81 13.72 -3.79 -3.68
C ALA A 81 14.51 -4.12 -2.40
N GLY A 82 15.77 -4.54 -2.58
CA GLY A 82 16.83 -3.58 -2.23
C GLY A 82 17.86 -3.92 -1.15
N SER A 83 18.00 -5.15 -0.66
CA SER A 83 19.19 -5.52 0.12
C SER A 83 19.78 -6.86 -0.33
N ARG A 84 21.11 -6.99 -0.27
CA ARG A 84 21.83 -8.26 -0.47
C ARG A 84 21.35 -9.38 0.48
N ALA A 85 20.57 -9.06 1.52
CA ALA A 85 19.94 -10.02 2.43
C ALA A 85 18.59 -10.56 1.92
N GLU A 86 17.90 -9.83 1.04
CA GLU A 86 16.56 -10.17 0.52
C GLU A 86 16.57 -10.70 -0.92
N ALA A 87 17.76 -10.87 -1.52
CA ALA A 87 17.96 -11.49 -2.83
C ALA A 87 17.54 -12.97 -2.92
N ARG A 88 16.79 -13.50 -1.96
CA ARG A 88 16.35 -14.90 -1.86
C ARG A 88 14.86 -15.08 -1.60
N LEU A 89 14.06 -14.03 -1.80
CA LEU A 89 12.61 -14.17 -1.75
C LEU A 89 12.14 -14.90 -3.00
N THR A 90 11.53 -16.06 -2.80
CA THR A 90 10.94 -16.83 -3.88
C THR A 90 9.74 -16.06 -4.46
N GLN A 91 9.46 -16.25 -5.75
CA GLN A 91 8.27 -15.69 -6.40
C GLN A 91 6.97 -15.98 -5.62
N TYR A 92 6.90 -17.15 -4.96
CA TYR A 92 5.78 -17.55 -4.12
C TYR A 92 5.60 -16.62 -2.90
N GLU A 93 6.68 -16.29 -2.20
CA GLU A 93 6.64 -15.36 -1.07
C GLU A 93 6.22 -13.96 -1.51
N LEU A 94 6.65 -13.53 -2.70
CA LEU A 94 6.25 -12.24 -3.28
C LEU A 94 4.74 -12.18 -3.55
N ILE A 95 4.18 -13.23 -4.14
CA ILE A 95 2.75 -13.34 -4.41
C ILE A 95 1.96 -13.38 -3.10
N ALA A 96 2.36 -14.22 -2.14
CA ALA A 96 1.69 -14.36 -0.86
C ALA A 96 1.62 -13.03 -0.08
N ARG A 97 2.67 -12.19 -0.20
CA ARG A 97 2.72 -10.86 0.43
C ARG A 97 1.79 -9.86 -0.22
N HIS A 98 1.77 -9.86 -1.54
CA HIS A 98 0.82 -9.05 -2.28
C HIS A 98 -0.61 -9.43 -1.92
N ASP A 99 -0.92 -10.73 -1.93
CA ASP A 99 -2.24 -11.23 -1.58
C ASP A 99 -2.65 -10.85 -0.15
N HIS A 100 -1.72 -10.85 0.80
CA HIS A 100 -1.97 -10.41 2.16
C HIS A 100 -2.43 -8.95 2.22
N ILE A 101 -1.64 -8.03 1.65
CA ILE A 101 -1.97 -6.59 1.65
C ILE A 101 -3.25 -6.33 0.84
N LEU A 102 -3.36 -6.97 -0.33
CA LEU A 102 -4.53 -6.89 -1.19
C LEU A 102 -5.81 -7.35 -0.49
N ASN A 103 -5.73 -8.41 0.33
CA ASN A 103 -6.87 -8.88 1.12
C ASN A 103 -7.32 -7.86 2.17
N VAL A 104 -6.39 -7.16 2.83
CA VAL A 104 -6.76 -6.09 3.76
C VAL A 104 -7.42 -4.93 3.04
N ILE A 105 -6.90 -4.55 1.88
CA ILE A 105 -7.50 -3.48 1.05
C ILE A 105 -8.87 -3.91 0.53
N LYS A 106 -9.08 -5.18 0.14
CA LYS A 106 -10.40 -5.72 -0.21
C LYS A 106 -11.39 -5.60 0.94
N LEU A 107 -10.97 -5.92 2.17
CA LEU A 107 -11.81 -5.79 3.36
C LEU A 107 -12.16 -4.33 3.66
N PHE A 108 -11.18 -3.43 3.56
CA PHE A 108 -11.41 -2.00 3.68
C PHE A 108 -12.34 -1.47 2.58
N GLY A 109 -12.08 -1.82 1.31
CA GLY A 109 -12.88 -1.39 0.18
C GLY A 109 -14.36 -1.76 0.34
N ARG A 110 -14.65 -2.99 0.79
CA ARG A 110 -16.02 -3.43 1.08
C ARG A 110 -16.73 -2.55 2.13
N SER A 111 -16.01 -2.05 3.14
CA SER A 111 -16.61 -1.15 4.14
C SER A 111 -16.90 0.24 3.58
N GLN A 112 -16.29 0.59 2.44
CA GLN A 112 -16.45 1.86 1.72
C GLN A 112 -17.30 1.75 0.45
N GLY A 113 -17.92 0.58 0.17
CA GLY A 113 -18.67 0.37 -1.07
C GLY A 113 -17.79 0.25 -2.33
N LEU A 114 -16.52 -0.09 -2.16
CA LEU A 114 -15.53 -0.28 -3.22
C LEU A 114 -15.23 -1.75 -3.43
N ARG A 115 -14.94 -2.12 -4.68
CA ARG A 115 -14.47 -3.43 -5.07
C ARG A 115 -13.04 -3.33 -5.58
N VAL A 116 -12.14 -4.05 -4.93
CA VAL A 116 -10.77 -4.22 -5.44
C VAL A 116 -10.78 -5.34 -6.47
N CYS A 117 -10.42 -5.00 -7.70
CA CYS A 117 -10.49 -5.84 -8.88
C CYS A 117 -9.12 -6.43 -9.23
N ASN A 118 -8.93 -6.75 -10.51
CA ASN A 118 -7.75 -7.43 -11.05
C ASN A 118 -6.44 -6.86 -10.50
N SER A 119 -5.51 -7.76 -10.19
CA SER A 119 -4.13 -7.41 -9.89
C SER A 119 -3.20 -8.04 -10.91
N PHE A 120 -2.28 -7.24 -11.46
CA PHE A 120 -1.33 -7.66 -12.49
C PHE A 120 0.09 -7.49 -11.95
N LEU A 121 0.89 -8.56 -12.04
CA LEU A 121 2.32 -8.50 -11.73
C LEU A 121 3.09 -7.93 -12.92
N ASP A 122 3.70 -6.77 -12.73
CA ASP A 122 4.75 -6.27 -13.61
C ASP A 122 6.13 -6.69 -13.06
N ILE A 123 6.64 -7.80 -13.58
CA ILE A 123 7.94 -8.36 -13.20
C ILE A 123 9.09 -7.39 -13.54
N ARG A 124 8.97 -6.60 -14.61
CA ARG A 124 10.02 -5.68 -15.05
C ARG A 124 10.15 -4.49 -14.11
N ARG A 125 9.02 -4.01 -13.59
CA ARG A 125 8.97 -2.91 -12.61
C ARG A 125 9.02 -3.39 -11.17
N GLY A 126 8.91 -4.69 -10.93
CA GLY A 126 8.82 -5.25 -9.58
C GLY A 126 7.60 -4.76 -8.83
N SER A 127 6.49 -4.56 -9.54
CA SER A 127 5.27 -3.95 -8.98
C SER A 127 4.02 -4.77 -9.27
N PHE A 128 3.05 -4.75 -8.36
CA PHE A 128 1.68 -5.19 -8.63
C PHE A 128 0.82 -3.96 -8.90
N ASP A 129 -0.03 -4.04 -9.91
CA ASP A 129 -0.97 -2.99 -10.29
C ASP A 129 -2.38 -3.52 -10.14
N THR A 130 -3.17 -2.86 -9.30
CA THR A 130 -4.52 -3.29 -8.93
C THR A 130 -5.53 -2.21 -9.23
N LEU A 131 -6.65 -2.55 -9.86
CA LEU A 131 -7.74 -1.60 -10.13
C LEU A 131 -8.79 -1.60 -9.01
N ILE A 132 -9.38 -0.45 -8.72
CA ILE A 132 -10.58 -0.31 -7.87
C ILE A 132 -11.78 0.04 -8.72
N ASP A 133 -12.90 -0.66 -8.51
CA ASP A 133 -14.21 -0.36 -9.08
C ASP A 133 -15.25 -0.06 -7.98
N LEU A 134 -16.43 0.41 -8.39
CA LEU A 134 -17.62 0.42 -7.52
C LEU A 134 -18.08 -1.03 -7.26
N ALA A 135 -18.54 -1.29 -6.03
CA ALA A 135 -19.02 -2.62 -5.63
C ALA A 135 -20.40 -2.97 -6.20
#